data_AF-A0A7W1PBR5-F1
#
_entry.id   AF-A0A7W1PBR5-F1
#
_cell.length_a   1.000
_cell.length_b   1.000
_cell.length_c   1.000
_cell.angle_alpha   90.00
_cell.angle_beta   90.00
_cell.angle_gamma   90.00
#
_symmetry.space_group_name_H-M   'P 1'
#
loop_
_entity.id
_entity.type
_entity.pdbx_description
1 polymer ?
#
loop_
_entity_poly.entity_id
_entity_poly.type
_entity_poly.pdbx_seq_one_letter_code
_entity_poly.pdbx_strand_id
1 'polypeptide(L)'
;MHDWLYELRLFALEQLSAMRADLFLCDPHRVIVTGPSPLRGRLLDSRDIRSGMALIAAALAAEGESRVTPLETVERGYGSLVERLRALGASVERED
;
A
#
# COMPACT_ATOMS: atom_id res chain seq x y z
N MET A 1 7.28 -14.17 -1.47
CA MET A 1 7.08 -13.77 -0.06
C MET A 1 6.27 -14.86 0.65
N HIS A 2 6.60 -15.17 1.89
CA HIS A 2 5.89 -16.14 2.73
C HIS A 2 5.60 -15.49 4.09
N ASP A 3 4.33 -15.46 4.53
CA ASP A 3 3.92 -15.10 5.90
C ASP A 3 3.49 -16.34 6.65
N TRP A 4 4.25 -16.79 7.65
CA TRP A 4 4.00 -18.06 8.35
C TRP A 4 2.87 -18.00 9.39
N LEU A 5 2.44 -16.80 9.80
CA LEU A 5 1.74 -16.62 11.06
C LEU A 5 0.28 -16.20 10.88
N TYR A 6 -0.06 -15.49 9.79
CA TYR A 6 -1.41 -14.95 9.60
C TYR A 6 -1.94 -15.18 8.18
N GLU A 7 -2.97 -16.02 8.07
CA GLU A 7 -3.64 -16.41 6.81
C GLU A 7 -4.33 -15.25 6.06
N LEU A 8 -4.71 -14.18 6.78
CA LEU A 8 -5.51 -13.08 6.22
C LEU A 8 -4.77 -11.74 6.21
N ARG A 9 -3.42 -11.73 6.32
CA ARG A 9 -2.64 -10.47 6.37
C ARG A 9 -2.33 -9.88 4.99
N LEU A 10 -2.71 -10.56 3.91
CA LEU A 10 -2.31 -10.19 2.55
C LEU A 10 -3.28 -9.20 1.86
N PHE A 11 -4.02 -8.38 2.62
CA PHE A 11 -5.00 -7.42 2.07
C PHE A 11 -4.39 -6.41 1.09
N ALA A 12 -3.14 -5.98 1.31
CA ALA A 12 -2.45 -5.09 0.38
C ALA A 12 -2.29 -5.69 -1.02
N LEU A 13 -2.26 -7.03 -1.17
CA LEU A 13 -2.03 -7.67 -2.46
C LEU A 13 -3.14 -7.39 -3.47
N GLU A 14 -4.41 -7.34 -3.03
CA GLU A 14 -5.53 -7.01 -3.91
C GLU A 14 -5.39 -5.59 -4.47
N GLN A 15 -5.05 -4.64 -3.60
CA GLN A 15 -4.85 -3.23 -3.96
C GLN A 15 -3.62 -3.06 -4.86
N LEU A 16 -2.52 -3.77 -4.59
CA LEU A 16 -1.32 -3.76 -5.43
C LEU A 16 -1.57 -4.39 -6.80
N SER A 17 -2.30 -5.50 -6.87
CA SER A 17 -2.73 -6.09 -8.14
C SER A 17 -3.63 -5.10 -8.92
N ALA A 18 -4.52 -4.40 -8.23
CA ALA A 18 -5.33 -3.32 -8.80
C ALA A 18 -4.50 -2.13 -9.31
N MET A 19 -3.29 -1.92 -8.77
CA MET A 19 -2.27 -0.97 -9.25
C MET A 19 -1.38 -1.54 -10.36
N ARG A 20 -1.67 -2.73 -10.90
CA ARG A 20 -0.93 -3.46 -11.95
C ARG A 20 0.36 -4.15 -11.50
N ALA A 21 0.53 -4.42 -10.21
CA ALA A 21 1.59 -5.30 -9.76
C ALA A 21 1.37 -6.73 -10.27
N ASP A 22 2.42 -7.36 -10.79
CA ASP A 22 2.41 -8.78 -11.15
C ASP A 22 2.61 -9.66 -9.91
N LEU A 23 1.51 -10.24 -9.45
CA LEU A 23 1.39 -11.01 -8.22
C LEU A 23 0.69 -12.33 -8.51
N PHE A 24 1.25 -13.42 -8.01
CA PHE A 24 0.63 -14.74 -8.07
C PHE A 24 0.48 -15.31 -6.66
N LEU A 25 -0.76 -15.38 -6.17
CA LEU A 25 -1.09 -15.97 -4.88
C LEU A 25 -1.05 -17.49 -5.00
N CYS A 26 -0.12 -18.12 -4.30
CA CYS A 26 0.06 -19.57 -4.32
C CYS A 26 -0.87 -20.26 -3.32
N ASP A 27 -1.01 -19.67 -2.14
CA ASP A 27 -1.87 -20.10 -1.04
C ASP A 27 -2.06 -18.91 -0.06
N PRO A 28 -2.88 -19.03 1.02
CA PRO A 28 -3.13 -17.92 1.95
C PRO A 28 -1.88 -17.29 2.60
N HIS A 29 -0.74 -17.98 2.58
CA HIS A 29 0.51 -17.54 3.19
C HIS A 29 1.60 -17.18 2.19
N ARG A 30 1.44 -17.52 0.90
CA ARG A 30 2.49 -17.41 -0.11
C ARG A 30 2.06 -16.64 -1.34
N VAL A 31 2.89 -15.66 -1.71
CA VAL A 31 2.76 -14.91 -2.96
C VAL A 31 4.09 -14.85 -3.70
N ILE A 32 4.05 -15.03 -5.02
CA ILE A 32 5.16 -14.74 -5.93
C ILE A 32 4.94 -13.34 -6.48
N VAL A 33 6.01 -12.52 -6.47
CA VAL A 33 5.99 -11.14 -6.96
C VAL A 33 7.00 -11.04 -8.10
N THR A 34 6.55 -10.58 -9.26
CA THR A 34 7.40 -10.41 -10.45
C THR A 34 7.53 -8.94 -10.79
N GLY A 35 8.75 -8.49 -11.04
CA GLY A 35 9.02 -7.10 -11.38
C GLY A 35 10.23 -6.93 -12.30
N PRO A 36 10.47 -5.71 -12.80
CA PRO A 36 9.72 -4.49 -12.49
C PRO A 36 8.34 -4.43 -13.16
N SER A 37 7.34 -3.94 -12.43
CA SER A 37 5.98 -3.66 -12.95
C SER A 37 5.65 -2.19 -12.69
N PRO A 38 5.37 -1.37 -13.73
CA PRO A 38 4.99 0.03 -13.53
C PRO A 38 3.62 0.10 -12.85
N LEU A 39 3.61 0.64 -11.63
CA LEU A 39 2.39 0.81 -10.87
C LEU A 39 1.60 2.01 -11.37
N ARG A 40 0.27 1.93 -11.32
CA ARG A 40 -0.61 3.04 -11.70
C ARG A 40 -1.47 3.48 -10.52
N GLY A 41 -1.59 4.79 -10.37
CA GLY A 41 -2.32 5.40 -9.29
C GLY A 41 -3.81 5.04 -9.31
N ARG A 42 -4.37 4.87 -8.10
CA ARG A 42 -5.75 4.41 -7.89
C ARG A 42 -6.27 4.84 -6.50
N LEU A 43 -7.57 4.69 -6.30
CA LEU A 43 -8.16 4.66 -4.96
C LEU A 43 -7.79 3.33 -4.28
N LEU A 44 -7.18 3.42 -3.09
CA LEU A 44 -6.65 2.30 -2.32
C LEU A 44 -7.32 2.23 -0.95
N ASP A 45 -7.73 1.03 -0.57
CA ASP A 45 -8.36 0.73 0.72
C ASP A 45 -7.32 0.22 1.74
N SER A 46 -7.06 1.00 2.79
CA SER A 46 -6.12 0.64 3.85
C SER A 46 -6.84 0.04 5.06
N ARG A 47 -6.82 -1.30 5.15
CA ARG A 47 -7.51 -2.06 6.20
C ARG A 47 -6.73 -2.29 7.49
N ASP A 48 -5.41 -2.12 7.45
CA ASP A 48 -4.55 -2.25 8.63
C ASP A 48 -3.32 -1.32 8.55
N ILE A 49 -2.66 -1.14 9.69
CA ILE A 49 -1.53 -0.22 9.85
C ILE A 49 -0.39 -0.54 8.86
N ARG A 50 -0.04 -1.82 8.71
CA ARG A 50 1.16 -2.24 7.94
C ARG A 50 0.85 -2.29 6.45
N SER A 51 -0.28 -2.86 6.07
CA SER A 51 -0.75 -2.85 4.69
C SER A 51 -0.96 -1.42 4.19
N GLY A 52 -1.51 -0.53 5.02
CA GLY A 52 -1.70 0.87 4.66
C GLY A 52 -0.38 1.57 4.34
N MET A 53 0.66 1.40 5.16
CA MET A 53 1.99 1.94 4.82
C MET A 53 2.59 1.33 3.55
N ALA A 54 2.39 0.03 3.31
CA ALA A 54 2.84 -0.61 2.07
C ALA A 54 2.15 0.00 0.83
N LEU A 55 0.85 0.29 0.93
CA LEU A 55 0.09 0.94 -0.13
C LEU A 55 0.49 2.40 -0.34
N ILE A 56 0.81 3.14 0.72
CA ILE A 56 1.35 4.50 0.61
C ILE A 56 2.70 4.48 -0.09
N ALA A 57 3.59 3.54 0.26
CA ALA A 57 4.87 3.40 -0.43
C ALA A 57 4.69 3.05 -1.92
N ALA A 58 3.74 2.17 -2.25
CA ALA A 58 3.40 1.83 -3.63
C ALA A 58 2.81 3.03 -4.39
N ALA A 59 1.92 3.80 -3.75
CA ALA A 59 1.32 5.01 -4.30
C ALA A 59 2.37 6.08 -4.64
N LEU A 60 3.37 6.28 -3.78
CA LEU A 60 4.47 7.20 -4.02
C LEU A 60 5.35 6.80 -5.21
N ALA A 61 5.41 5.51 -5.54
CA ALA A 61 6.16 4.98 -6.68
C ALA A 61 5.32 4.83 -7.95
N ALA A 62 4.00 5.04 -7.88
CA ALA A 62 3.08 4.81 -8.99
C ALA A 62 3.00 6.01 -9.94
N GLU A 63 2.70 5.72 -11.20
CA GLU A 63 2.40 6.74 -12.19
C GLU A 63 0.97 7.27 -12.00
N GLY A 64 0.83 8.60 -11.92
CA GLY A 64 -0.45 9.28 -11.74
C GLY A 64 -0.79 9.55 -10.28
N GLU A 65 -2.06 9.85 -10.02
CA GLU A 65 -2.56 10.18 -8.68
C GLU A 65 -3.11 8.94 -7.99
N SER A 66 -2.77 8.76 -6.71
CA SER A 66 -3.33 7.73 -5.84
C SER A 66 -4.01 8.37 -4.64
N ARG A 67 -5.09 7.76 -4.18
CA ARG A 67 -5.82 8.19 -2.97
C ARG A 67 -5.91 7.00 -2.02
N VAL A 68 -5.49 7.16 -0.78
CA VAL A 68 -5.51 6.08 0.22
C VAL A 68 -6.51 6.43 1.32
N THR A 69 -7.44 5.53 1.62
CA THR A 69 -8.48 5.71 2.63
C THR A 69 -8.79 4.41 3.36
N PRO A 70 -9.11 4.39 4.67
CA PRO A 70 -9.04 5.50 5.63
C PRO A 70 -7.62 5.75 6.16
N LEU A 71 -7.18 7.01 6.20
CA LEU A 71 -5.85 7.40 6.68
C LEU A 71 -5.66 7.13 8.19
N GLU A 72 -6.74 7.22 8.97
CA GLU A 72 -6.75 7.09 10.43
C GLU A 72 -6.18 5.74 10.88
N THR A 73 -6.43 4.68 10.10
CA THR A 73 -5.92 3.34 10.40
C THR A 73 -4.40 3.32 10.42
N VAL A 74 -3.75 4.05 9.51
CA VAL A 74 -2.29 4.10 9.39
C VAL A 74 -1.70 5.05 10.42
N GLU A 75 -2.34 6.20 10.66
CA GLU A 75 -1.88 7.19 11.64
C GLU A 75 -1.80 6.64 13.07
N ARG A 76 -2.63 5.64 13.41
CA ARG A 76 -2.53 4.91 14.69
C ARG A 76 -1.14 4.31 14.97
N GLY A 77 -0.41 3.94 13.92
CA GLY A 77 0.96 3.42 14.01
C GLY A 77 2.04 4.44 13.63
N TYR A 78 1.67 5.51 12.93
CA TYR A 78 2.58 6.48 12.35
C TYR A 78 2.08 7.90 12.57
N GLY A 79 2.49 8.49 13.70
CA GLY A 79 2.12 9.88 14.03
C GLY A 79 2.68 10.89 13.01
N SER A 80 1.84 11.89 12.70
CA SER A 80 2.14 12.99 11.76
C SER A 80 2.63 12.50 10.40
N LEU A 81 1.95 11.49 9.85
CA LEU A 81 2.42 10.78 8.66
C LEU A 81 2.56 11.71 7.45
N VAL A 82 1.54 12.54 7.18
CA VAL A 82 1.52 13.46 6.04
C VAL A 82 2.62 14.50 6.15
N GLU A 83 2.80 15.10 7.32
CA GLU A 83 3.86 16.09 7.56
C GLU A 83 5.24 15.50 7.37
N ARG A 84 5.46 14.27 7.86
CA ARG A 84 6.75 13.59 7.73
C ARG A 84 7.06 13.20 6.30
N LEU A 85 6.06 12.73 5.54
CA LEU A 85 6.24 12.43 4.12
C LEU A 85 6.54 13.70 3.32
N ARG A 86 5.83 14.80 3.58
CA ARG A 86 6.11 16.11 2.97
C ARG A 86 7.52 16.61 3.31
N ALA A 87 7.95 16.46 4.56
CA ALA A 87 9.30 16.84 4.98
C ALA A 87 10.42 16.05 4.27
N LEU A 88 10.09 14.85 3.77
CA LEU A 88 10.99 14.03 2.93
C LEU A 88 10.90 14.37 1.43
N GLY A 89 10.05 15.33 1.04
CA GLY A 89 9.86 15.76 -0.34
C GLY A 89 8.76 15.01 -1.10
N ALA A 90 7.94 14.20 -0.42
CA ALA A 90 6.81 13.53 -1.07
C ALA A 90 5.69 14.53 -1.41
N SER A 91 5.15 14.44 -2.62
CA SER A 91 3.96 15.18 -3.04
C SER A 91 2.70 14.48 -2.54
N VAL A 92 2.32 14.76 -1.30
CA VAL A 92 1.13 14.17 -0.65
C VAL A 92 0.27 15.24 0.02
N GLU A 93 -1.02 14.99 0.10
CA GLU A 93 -1.98 15.83 0.81
C GLU A 93 -3.06 15.03 1.50
N ARG A 94 -3.63 15.62 2.56
CA ARG A 94 -4.81 15.10 3.23
C ARG A 94 -6.01 15.82 2.64
N GLU A 95 -6.97 15.06 2.17
CA GLU A 95 -8.29 15.54 1.74
C GLU A 95 -9.32 15.08 2.78
N ASP A 96 -10.33 15.92 3.04
CA ASP A 96 -11.42 15.69 3.99
C ASP A 96 -12.59 14.89 3.38
#